data_AF-A0A6B3HHQ0-F1
#
_entry.id   AF-A0A6B3HHQ0-F1
#
_cell.length_a   1.000
_cell.length_b   1.000
_cell.length_c   1.000
_cell.angle_alpha   90.00
_cell.angle_beta   90.00
_cell.angle_gamma   90.00
#
_symmetry.space_group_name_H-M   'P 1'
#
loop_
_entity.id
_entity.type
_entity.pdbx_description
1 polymer ?
#
loop_
_entity_poly.entity_id
_entity_poly.type
_entity_poly.pdbx_seq_one_letter_code
_entity_poly.pdbx_strand_id
1 'polypeptide(L)'
;GTDGIAAELAANRADLASRADAVITRDPAVRARTAAITDADGRRSQPYAERTVAQRAHLGLPMLPTTTIGSFPQTTELRTARADLRAGRIDEAGYEERIKDEIREVLSFQEKAGIDV
;
A
#
# COMPACT_ATOMS: atom_id res chain seq x y z
N GLY A 1 41.66 -26.95 1.98
CA GLY A 1 41.83 -25.51 2.26
C GLY A 1 40.92 -24.71 1.35
N THR A 2 40.92 -23.39 1.47
CA THR A 2 40.15 -22.47 0.60
C THR A 2 40.49 -22.61 -0.88
N ASP A 3 41.64 -23.19 -1.21
CA ASP A 3 42.09 -23.43 -2.58
C ASP A 3 41.17 -24.37 -3.38
N GLY A 4 40.47 -25.29 -2.71
CA GLY A 4 39.52 -26.20 -3.35
C GLY A 4 38.16 -25.59 -3.70
N ILE A 5 37.89 -24.35 -3.24
CA ILE A 5 36.64 -23.61 -3.49
C ILE A 5 36.92 -22.19 -4.00
N ALA A 6 38.08 -21.96 -4.58
CA ALA A 6 38.53 -20.62 -4.97
C ALA A 6 37.61 -19.99 -6.05
N ALA A 7 37.04 -20.83 -6.93
CA ALA A 7 36.14 -20.38 -8.00
C ALA A 7 34.80 -19.89 -7.44
N GLU A 8 34.21 -20.62 -6.49
CA GLU A 8 32.97 -20.27 -5.82
C GLU A 8 33.13 -18.98 -5.00
N LEU A 9 34.26 -18.83 -4.31
CA LEU A 9 34.59 -17.60 -3.59
C LEU A 9 34.84 -16.41 -4.54
N ALA A 10 35.35 -16.65 -5.74
CA ALA A 10 35.49 -15.60 -6.75
C ALA A 10 34.12 -15.19 -7.33
N ALA A 11 33.27 -16.15 -7.68
CA ALA A 11 31.91 -15.89 -8.16
C ALA A 11 31.08 -15.14 -7.11
N ASN A 12 31.11 -15.57 -5.85
CA ASN A 12 30.42 -14.89 -4.76
C ASN A 12 30.87 -13.43 -4.59
N ARG A 13 32.18 -13.16 -4.68
CA ARG A 13 32.70 -11.78 -4.62
C ARG A 13 32.24 -10.95 -5.83
N ALA A 14 32.17 -11.54 -7.01
CA ALA A 14 31.67 -10.89 -8.21
C ALA A 14 30.18 -10.53 -8.07
N ASP A 15 29.35 -11.43 -7.55
CA ASP A 15 27.93 -11.19 -7.30
C ASP A 15 27.70 -10.08 -6.27
N LEU A 16 28.50 -10.07 -5.19
CA LEU A 16 28.44 -9.02 -4.17
C LEU A 16 28.83 -7.66 -4.73
N ALA A 17 29.88 -7.60 -5.55
CA ALA A 17 30.31 -6.37 -6.21
C ALA A 17 29.25 -5.89 -7.22
N SER A 18 28.70 -6.79 -8.04
CA SER A 18 27.62 -6.50 -8.98
C SER A 18 26.40 -5.91 -8.26
N ARG A 19 25.96 -6.51 -7.16
CA ARG A 19 24.84 -5.99 -6.36
C ARG A 19 25.15 -4.65 -5.71
N ALA A 20 26.37 -4.48 -5.22
CA ALA A 20 26.79 -3.22 -4.59
C ALA A 20 26.67 -2.07 -5.59
N ASP A 21 27.07 -2.29 -6.85
CA ASP A 21 27.09 -1.25 -7.88
C ASP A 21 25.85 -1.18 -8.77
N ALA A 22 24.89 -2.07 -8.56
CA ALA A 22 23.67 -2.13 -9.34
C ALA A 22 22.84 -0.84 -9.23
N VAL A 23 22.52 -0.23 -10.38
CA VAL A 23 21.68 0.97 -10.46
C VAL A 23 20.30 0.75 -9.85
N ILE A 24 19.75 -0.47 -9.95
CA ILE A 24 18.44 -0.82 -9.36
C ILE A 24 18.41 -0.75 -7.82
N THR A 25 19.58 -0.75 -7.15
CA THR A 25 19.67 -0.61 -5.68
C THR A 25 20.16 0.79 -5.26
N ARG A 26 20.46 1.67 -6.22
CA ARG A 26 21.03 2.99 -6.01
C ARG A 26 20.23 4.06 -6.74
N ASP A 27 19.19 4.55 -6.07
CA ASP A 27 18.45 5.74 -6.49
C ASP A 27 18.97 6.97 -5.71
N PRO A 28 19.67 7.92 -6.39
CA PRO A 28 20.18 9.14 -5.74
C PRO A 28 19.06 10.04 -5.19
N ALA A 29 17.89 10.09 -5.84
CA ALA A 29 16.77 10.90 -5.40
C ALA A 29 16.15 10.34 -4.12
N VAL A 30 16.01 9.01 -4.01
CA VAL A 30 15.56 8.36 -2.76
C VAL A 30 16.55 8.65 -1.64
N ARG A 31 17.86 8.51 -1.88
CA ARG A 31 18.90 8.79 -0.87
C ARG A 31 18.88 10.23 -0.39
N ALA A 32 18.80 11.18 -1.33
CA ALA A 32 18.69 12.60 -1.00
C ALA A 32 17.44 12.90 -0.17
N ARG A 33 16.29 12.31 -0.54
CA ARG A 33 15.04 12.45 0.21
C ARG A 33 15.14 11.88 1.62
N THR A 34 15.71 10.68 1.78
CA THR A 34 15.87 10.05 3.10
C THR A 34 16.85 10.82 3.98
N ALA A 35 17.93 11.37 3.40
CA ALA A 35 18.89 12.20 4.13
C ALA A 35 18.29 13.54 4.60
N ALA A 36 17.23 14.02 3.94
CA ALA A 36 16.54 15.26 4.28
C ALA A 36 15.45 15.11 5.36
N ILE A 37 15.20 13.89 5.87
CA ILE A 37 14.18 13.67 6.90
C ILE A 37 14.59 14.37 8.20
N THR A 38 13.63 15.07 8.80
CA THR A 38 13.75 15.79 10.06
C THR A 38 12.85 15.19 11.14
N ASP A 39 13.10 15.50 12.41
CA ASP A 39 12.22 15.11 13.51
C ASP A 39 10.79 15.63 13.36
N ALA A 40 10.61 16.76 12.65
CA ALA A 40 9.31 17.35 12.40
C ALA A 40 8.45 16.49 11.45
N ASP A 41 9.06 15.76 10.52
CA ASP A 41 8.33 14.90 9.57
C ASP A 41 7.63 13.71 10.27
N GLY A 42 8.13 13.32 11.44
CA GLY A 42 7.52 12.29 12.29
C GLY A 42 6.40 12.80 13.21
N ARG A 43 6.06 14.10 13.17
CA ARG A 43 5.12 14.73 14.10
C ARG A 43 3.95 15.39 13.36
N ARG A 44 2.77 15.36 13.98
CA ARG A 44 1.61 16.14 13.50
C ARG A 44 1.84 17.62 13.81
N SER A 45 1.32 18.49 12.97
CA SER A 45 1.44 19.95 13.10
C SER A 45 0.83 20.52 14.38
N GLN A 46 -0.18 19.84 14.94
CA GLN A 46 -0.81 20.24 16.20
C GLN A 46 -1.07 19.04 17.12
N PRO A 47 -1.15 19.21 18.46
CA PRO A 47 -1.52 18.18 19.41
C PRO A 47 -2.93 17.61 19.18
N TYR A 48 -3.21 16.42 19.73
CA TYR A 48 -4.51 15.77 19.57
C TYR A 48 -5.68 16.61 20.08
N ALA A 49 -5.52 17.29 21.21
CA ALA A 49 -6.55 18.13 21.82
C ALA A 49 -7.05 19.25 20.89
N GLU A 50 -6.18 19.77 20.02
CA GLU A 50 -6.56 20.76 19.01
C GLU A 50 -7.17 20.09 17.78
N ARG A 51 -6.55 19.00 17.29
CA ARG A 51 -7.03 18.29 16.09
C ARG A 51 -8.42 17.68 16.28
N THR A 52 -8.73 17.16 17.47
CA THR A 52 -10.01 16.48 17.74
C THR A 52 -11.20 17.43 17.61
N VAL A 53 -11.04 18.72 17.92
CA VAL A 53 -12.09 19.73 17.74
C VAL A 53 -12.41 19.92 16.26
N ALA A 54 -11.38 20.12 15.43
CA ALA A 54 -11.54 20.24 13.98
C ALA A 54 -12.10 18.96 13.34
N GLN A 55 -11.63 17.80 13.80
CA GLN A 55 -12.10 16.49 13.31
C GLN A 55 -13.57 16.25 13.64
N ARG A 56 -14.01 16.55 14.87
CA ARG A 56 -15.42 16.41 15.26
C ARG A 56 -16.33 17.34 14.47
N ALA A 57 -15.90 18.59 14.30
CA ALA A 57 -16.65 19.56 13.50
C ALA A 57 -16.75 19.15 12.02
N HIS A 58 -15.69 18.56 11.46
CA HIS A 58 -15.66 18.15 10.06
C HIS A 58 -16.44 16.85 9.80
N LEU A 59 -16.28 15.84 10.65
CA LEU A 59 -16.85 14.50 10.43
C LEU A 59 -18.30 14.36 10.93
N GLY A 60 -18.74 15.17 11.90
CA GLY A 60 -20.13 15.15 12.37
C GLY A 60 -20.59 13.82 13.02
N LEU A 61 -19.65 13.02 13.53
CA LEU A 61 -19.92 11.68 14.04
C LEU A 61 -20.75 11.67 15.34
N PRO A 62 -21.58 10.64 15.56
CA PRO A 62 -22.30 10.47 16.82
C PRO A 62 -21.33 10.13 17.98
N MET A 63 -21.87 10.05 19.20
CA MET A 63 -21.08 9.77 20.40
C MET A 63 -20.36 8.41 20.36
N LEU A 64 -20.98 7.41 19.74
CA LEU A 64 -20.45 6.06 19.59
C LEU A 64 -20.43 5.69 18.10
N PRO A 65 -19.48 6.23 17.31
CA PRO A 65 -19.42 5.95 15.89
C PRO A 65 -18.93 4.53 15.63
N THR A 66 -19.46 3.94 14.57
CA THR A 66 -19.19 2.60 14.06
C THR A 66 -18.45 2.70 12.73
N THR A 67 -17.50 1.79 12.53
CA THR A 67 -16.76 1.65 11.28
C THR A 67 -16.20 0.23 11.18
N THR A 68 -15.66 -0.13 10.03
CA THR A 68 -14.93 -1.39 9.82
C THR A 68 -13.43 -1.12 9.73
N ILE A 69 -12.61 -2.17 9.66
CA ILE A 69 -11.14 -2.04 9.60
C ILE A 69 -10.62 -1.96 8.15
N GLY A 70 -11.49 -2.10 7.15
CA GLY A 70 -11.13 -1.99 5.74
C GLY A 70 -11.75 -3.07 4.86
N SER A 71 -11.06 -4.18 4.65
CA SER A 71 -11.43 -5.17 3.63
C SER A 71 -12.79 -5.83 3.86
N PHE A 72 -13.61 -5.87 2.80
CA PHE A 72 -14.80 -6.70 2.68
C PHE A 72 -14.48 -8.07 2.05
N PRO A 73 -15.41 -9.05 2.09
CA PRO A 73 -15.17 -10.39 1.55
C PRO A 73 -14.67 -10.37 0.10
N GLN A 74 -13.57 -11.06 -0.15
CA GLN A 74 -13.05 -11.19 -1.50
C GLN A 74 -13.84 -12.29 -2.25
N THR A 75 -14.80 -11.87 -3.07
CA THR A 75 -15.69 -12.75 -3.83
C THR A 75 -14.96 -13.56 -4.91
N THR A 76 -15.57 -14.65 -5.38
CA THR A 76 -15.01 -15.49 -6.45
C THR A 76 -14.94 -14.72 -7.76
N GLU A 77 -15.91 -13.86 -8.00
CA GLU A 77 -16.02 -12.99 -9.15
C GLU A 77 -14.88 -11.97 -9.19
N LEU A 78 -14.54 -11.34 -8.05
CA LEU A 78 -13.37 -10.45 -7.96
C LEU A 78 -12.05 -11.19 -8.19
N ARG A 79 -11.92 -12.41 -7.65
CA ARG A 79 -10.72 -13.24 -7.88
C ARG A 79 -10.58 -13.60 -9.35
N THR A 80 -11.70 -13.92 -10.02
CA THR A 80 -11.75 -14.25 -11.44
C THR A 80 -11.40 -13.03 -12.29
N ALA A 81 -12.03 -11.88 -12.06
CA ALA A 81 -11.72 -10.65 -12.78
C ALA A 81 -10.24 -10.25 -12.65
N ARG A 82 -9.64 -10.39 -11.45
CA ARG A 82 -8.21 -10.12 -11.25
C ARG A 82 -7.32 -11.12 -12.01
N ALA A 83 -7.70 -12.39 -12.06
CA ALA A 83 -6.98 -13.41 -12.83
C ALA A 83 -7.12 -13.16 -14.35
N ASP A 84 -8.28 -12.72 -14.80
CA ASP A 84 -8.58 -12.41 -16.20
C ASP A 84 -7.79 -11.19 -16.69
N LEU A 85 -7.70 -10.13 -15.88
CA LEU A 85 -6.85 -8.97 -16.20
C LEU A 85 -5.38 -9.38 -16.32
N ARG A 86 -4.86 -10.13 -15.35
CA ARG A 86 -3.46 -10.62 -15.39
C ARG A 86 -3.16 -11.50 -16.59
N ALA A 87 -4.17 -12.24 -17.05
CA ALA A 87 -4.07 -13.10 -18.23
C ALA A 87 -4.40 -12.38 -19.54
N GLY A 88 -4.76 -11.09 -19.51
CA GLY A 88 -5.16 -10.32 -20.69
C GLY A 88 -6.49 -10.75 -21.32
N ARG A 89 -7.34 -11.47 -20.58
CA ARG A 89 -8.69 -11.88 -21.04
C ARG A 89 -9.70 -10.75 -20.96
N ILE A 90 -9.49 -9.81 -20.04
CA ILE A 90 -10.18 -8.52 -19.98
C ILE A 90 -9.12 -7.42 -20.01
N ASP A 91 -9.52 -6.24 -20.48
CA ASP A 91 -8.71 -5.04 -20.42
C ASP A 91 -8.87 -4.31 -19.08
N GLU A 92 -8.09 -3.25 -18.91
CA GLU A 92 -8.10 -2.43 -17.69
C GLU A 92 -9.46 -1.76 -17.47
N ALA A 93 -10.12 -1.29 -18.54
CA ALA A 93 -11.43 -0.68 -18.47
C ALA A 93 -12.50 -1.67 -17.97
N GLY A 94 -12.51 -2.90 -18.50
CA GLY A 94 -13.42 -3.96 -18.05
C GLY A 94 -13.18 -4.37 -16.60
N TYR A 95 -11.93 -4.39 -16.14
CA TYR A 95 -11.61 -4.63 -14.73
C TYR A 95 -12.06 -3.46 -13.84
N GLU A 96 -11.82 -2.22 -14.26
CA GLU A 96 -12.21 -1.01 -13.52
C GLU A 96 -13.72 -0.96 -13.28
N GLU A 97 -14.53 -1.23 -14.31
CA GLU A 97 -15.99 -1.30 -14.16
C GLU A 97 -16.42 -2.38 -13.17
N ARG A 98 -15.78 -3.56 -13.21
CA ARG A 98 -16.06 -4.62 -12.22
C ARG A 98 -15.74 -4.18 -10.79
N ILE A 99 -14.64 -3.44 -10.58
CA ILE A 99 -14.26 -2.93 -9.27
C ILE A 99 -15.22 -1.82 -8.81
N LYS A 100 -15.67 -0.94 -9.71
CA LYS A 100 -16.68 0.09 -9.40
C LYS A 100 -17.99 -0.53 -8.95
N ASP A 101 -18.42 -1.62 -9.60
CA ASP A 101 -19.64 -2.33 -9.23
C ASP A 101 -19.54 -2.92 -7.82
N GLU A 102 -18.42 -3.58 -7.49
CA GLU A 102 -18.18 -4.09 -6.14
C GLU A 102 -18.14 -2.97 -5.09
N ILE A 103 -17.47 -1.86 -5.38
CA ILE A 103 -17.44 -0.69 -4.48
C ILE A 103 -18.87 -0.19 -4.23
N ARG A 104 -19.71 -0.13 -5.26
CA ARG A 104 -21.10 0.30 -5.13
C ARG A 104 -21.92 -0.66 -4.26
N GLU A 105 -21.71 -1.97 -4.40
CA GLU A 105 -22.36 -2.98 -3.56
C GLU A 105 -21.96 -2.84 -2.08
N VAL A 106 -20.66 -2.68 -1.81
CA VAL A 106 -20.13 -2.49 -0.45
C VAL A 106 -20.61 -1.17 0.17
N LEU A 107 -20.62 -0.08 -0.59
CA LEU A 107 -21.19 1.20 -0.13
C LEU A 107 -22.67 1.04 0.21
N SER A 108 -23.47 0.42 -0.67
CA SER A 108 -24.89 0.20 -0.43
C SER A 108 -25.12 -0.66 0.83
N PHE A 109 -24.28 -1.66 1.07
CA PHE A 109 -24.35 -2.45 2.31
C PHE A 109 -24.04 -1.60 3.55
N GLN A 110 -22.95 -0.82 3.53
CA GLN A 110 -22.54 0.00 4.67
C GLN A 110 -23.60 1.06 5.03
N GLU A 111 -24.18 1.72 4.02
CA GLU A 111 -25.27 2.68 4.19
C GLU A 111 -26.51 2.02 4.81
N LYS A 112 -26.91 0.83 4.33
CA LYS A 112 -28.05 0.07 4.88
C LYS A 112 -27.79 -0.41 6.31
N ALA A 113 -26.53 -0.74 6.64
CA ALA A 113 -26.12 -1.15 7.97
C ALA A 113 -26.01 0.02 8.96
N GLY A 114 -26.04 1.27 8.48
CA GLY A 114 -25.90 2.47 9.30
C GLY A 114 -24.49 2.67 9.84
N ILE A 115 -23.46 2.28 9.07
CA ILE A 115 -22.05 2.51 9.43
C ILE A 115 -21.71 3.99 9.26
N ASP A 116 -21.03 4.58 10.25
CA ASP A 116 -20.78 6.03 10.31
C ASP A 116 -19.60 6.51 9.46
N VAL A 117 -18.59 5.64 9.25
CA VAL A 117 -17.36 5.92 8.48
C VAL A 117 -17.04 4.76 7.55
#